data_AF-A0A7W8YS71-F1
#
_entry.id   AF-A0A7W8YS71-F1
#
_cell.length_a   1.000
_cell.length_b   1.000
_cell.length_c   1.000
_cell.angle_alpha   90.00
_cell.angle_beta   90.00
_cell.angle_gamma   90.00
#
_symmetry.space_group_name_H-M   'P 1'
#
loop_
_entity.id
_entity.type
_entity.pdbx_description
1 polymer ?
#
loop_
_entity_poly.entity_id
_entity_poly.type
_entity_poly.pdbx_seq_one_letter_code
_entity_poly.pdbx_strand_id
1 'polypeptide(L)'
;MKNLFKNIALIALFPILITSCSKKNETPSNQDQGAKQTDKVLAYIKNLGFTDAQIVENGARYIVDGDIVFDKNMQVPDDNGKPKTEQYYNGYLVTNSSNIRVKVDASITSMAAEINGAIQQWNTVPNSKIKFVIVTDNNYDILIKVDNTIGGTTCGQAYLSTSNGKAGNTVWINQELIKNNSFAQRQRTIAHEFGHTISIKHTNQSTSIDVPGVGGTDALSLMNGGQCGSGATVLSAKDKQATAVLYPL
;
A
#
# COMPACT_ATOMS: atom_id res chain seq x y z
N MET A 1 27.92 69.78 6.92
CA MET A 1 27.65 71.17 7.33
C MET A 1 26.27 71.23 8.00
N LYS A 2 26.24 71.70 9.26
CA LYS A 2 25.13 72.36 10.00
C LYS A 2 23.79 71.58 10.11
N ASN A 3 23.36 71.16 11.31
CA ASN A 3 22.67 71.98 12.34
C ASN A 3 21.48 72.72 11.72
N LEU A 4 20.25 72.81 12.24
CA LEU A 4 19.68 72.66 13.57
C LEU A 4 18.19 73.09 13.41
N PHE A 5 17.31 72.63 14.31
CA PHE A 5 16.05 73.24 14.79
C PHE A 5 15.16 74.11 13.86
N LYS A 6 13.84 73.84 13.86
CA LYS A 6 12.86 74.56 14.72
C LYS A 6 11.41 74.21 14.34
N ASN A 7 10.65 73.88 15.39
CA ASN A 7 9.24 74.12 15.70
C ASN A 7 8.35 74.73 14.60
N ILE A 8 7.13 74.17 14.45
CA ILE A 8 5.86 74.85 14.76
C ILE A 8 4.74 73.80 14.77
N ALA A 9 3.98 73.80 15.86
CA ALA A 9 2.77 73.02 16.05
C ALA A 9 1.58 73.71 15.37
N LEU A 10 0.72 72.96 14.67
CA LEU A 10 -0.74 73.08 14.77
C LEU A 10 -1.46 72.02 13.89
N ILE A 11 -2.60 71.55 14.41
CA ILE A 11 -3.83 71.11 13.70
C ILE A 11 -4.20 69.62 13.79
N ALA A 12 -5.46 69.47 14.21
CA ALA A 12 -6.42 68.38 14.03
C ALA A 12 -6.40 67.21 15.04
N LEU A 13 -7.20 67.39 16.08
CA LEU A 13 -7.76 66.33 16.92
C LEU A 13 -8.74 65.50 16.06
N PHE A 14 -8.36 64.26 15.73
CA PHE A 14 -9.21 63.29 15.03
C PHE A 14 -9.86 62.32 16.05
N PRO A 15 -11.16 62.02 15.95
CA PRO A 15 -11.83 61.11 16.89
C PRO A 15 -11.37 59.66 16.72
N ILE A 16 -11.03 59.02 17.84
CA ILE A 16 -10.61 57.62 17.93
C ILE A 16 -11.86 56.73 17.74
N LEU A 17 -11.91 56.01 16.62
CA LEU A 17 -12.84 54.90 16.42
C LEU A 17 -12.33 53.70 17.22
N ILE A 18 -13.02 53.38 18.31
CA ILE A 18 -12.86 52.12 19.05
C ILE A 18 -13.37 50.95 18.19
N THR A 19 -12.45 50.18 17.61
CA THR A 19 -12.78 48.91 16.95
C THR A 19 -12.80 47.80 18.00
N SER A 20 -14.00 47.27 18.27
CA SER A 20 -14.20 46.07 19.07
C SER A 20 -13.81 44.84 18.23
N CYS A 21 -12.58 44.36 18.39
CA CYS A 21 -12.21 43.03 17.92
C CYS A 21 -12.88 41.98 18.80
N SER A 22 -13.99 41.42 18.32
CA SER A 22 -14.50 40.16 18.83
C SER A 22 -13.44 39.09 18.61
N LYS A 23 -12.88 38.55 19.70
CA LYS A 23 -12.06 37.33 19.65
C LYS A 23 -12.96 36.19 19.15
N LYS A 24 -12.90 35.90 17.85
CA LYS A 24 -13.28 34.57 17.35
C LYS A 24 -12.24 33.60 17.88
N ASN A 25 -12.68 32.73 18.79
CA ASN A 25 -11.94 31.53 19.14
C ASN A 25 -11.89 30.64 17.90
N GLU A 26 -10.82 30.76 17.12
CA GLU A 26 -10.49 29.77 16.10
C GLU A 26 -10.13 28.48 16.82
N THR A 27 -11.06 27.53 16.77
CA THR A 27 -10.75 26.13 17.02
C THR A 27 -9.85 25.68 15.88
N PRO A 28 -8.64 25.14 16.12
CA PRO A 28 -7.76 24.73 15.04
C PRO A 28 -8.46 23.64 14.22
N SER A 29 -8.75 23.98 12.96
CA SER A 29 -9.33 23.05 12.00
C SER A 29 -8.32 21.94 11.72
N ASN A 30 -8.78 20.69 11.82
CA ASN A 30 -8.02 19.46 11.61
C ASN A 30 -7.49 19.29 10.16
N GLN A 31 -7.71 20.28 9.28
CA GLN A 31 -7.35 20.26 7.86
C GLN A 31 -5.83 20.41 7.63
N ASP A 32 -5.11 21.14 8.48
CA ASP A 32 -3.66 21.38 8.30
C ASP A 32 -2.81 20.12 8.64
N GLN A 33 -3.31 19.23 9.49
CA GLN A 33 -2.64 17.96 9.79
C GLN A 33 -2.88 16.89 8.71
N GLY A 34 -4.08 16.86 8.12
CA GLY A 34 -4.43 15.91 7.05
C GLY A 34 -3.67 16.17 5.74
N ALA A 35 -3.49 17.44 5.38
CA ALA A 35 -2.66 17.82 4.22
C ALA A 35 -1.19 17.43 4.44
N LYS A 36 -0.62 17.74 5.62
CA LYS A 36 0.75 17.37 5.98
C LYS A 36 0.98 15.85 6.00
N GLN A 37 -0.01 15.06 6.41
CA GLN A 37 0.14 13.60 6.38
C GLN A 37 0.06 13.04 4.97
N THR A 38 -0.85 13.56 4.14
CA THR A 38 -0.98 13.17 2.73
C THR A 38 0.33 13.41 1.98
N ASP A 39 0.95 14.57 2.17
CA ASP A 39 2.24 14.91 1.56
C ASP A 39 3.37 13.98 2.01
N LYS A 40 3.38 13.58 3.29
CA LYS A 40 4.35 12.61 3.82
C LYS A 40 4.17 11.24 3.17
N VAL A 41 2.93 10.75 3.03
CA VAL A 41 2.66 9.46 2.38
C VAL A 41 3.07 9.50 0.92
N LEU A 42 2.76 10.58 0.20
CA LEU A 42 3.20 10.73 -1.19
C LEU A 42 4.73 10.76 -1.30
N ALA A 43 5.41 11.52 -0.44
CA ALA A 43 6.88 11.55 -0.39
C ALA A 43 7.47 10.17 -0.07
N TYR A 44 6.85 9.41 0.83
CA TYR A 44 7.25 8.05 1.12
C TYR A 44 7.11 7.13 -0.09
N ILE A 45 5.97 7.16 -0.79
CA ILE A 45 5.77 6.37 -2.01
C ILE A 45 6.83 6.71 -3.07
N LYS A 46 7.18 7.99 -3.22
CA LYS A 46 8.28 8.40 -4.13
C LYS A 46 9.64 7.90 -3.65
N ASN A 47 9.91 7.95 -2.35
CA ASN A 47 11.12 7.38 -1.76
C ASN A 47 11.15 5.84 -1.87
N LEU A 48 9.99 5.20 -2.03
CA LEU A 48 9.92 3.78 -2.37
C LEU A 48 10.39 3.48 -3.80
N GLY A 49 10.67 4.49 -4.62
CA GLY A 49 11.17 4.37 -5.99
C GLY A 49 10.08 4.46 -7.07
N PHE A 50 8.83 4.68 -6.68
CA PHE A 50 7.73 4.84 -7.62
C PHE A 50 7.74 6.24 -8.25
N THR A 51 7.53 6.28 -9.56
CA THR A 51 7.42 7.54 -10.32
C THR A 51 6.01 8.11 -10.25
N ASP A 52 5.84 9.39 -10.57
CA ASP A 52 4.49 10.02 -10.63
C ASP A 52 3.55 9.29 -11.60
N ALA A 53 4.07 8.71 -12.69
CA ALA A 53 3.29 7.96 -13.65
C ALA A 53 2.72 6.64 -13.08
N GLN A 54 3.29 6.14 -11.99
CA GLN A 54 2.86 4.92 -11.31
C GLN A 54 1.92 5.22 -10.13
N ILE A 55 1.66 6.49 -9.80
CA ILE A 55 0.87 6.87 -8.62
C ILE A 55 -0.44 7.50 -9.10
N VAL A 56 -1.56 6.82 -8.83
CA VAL A 56 -2.90 7.29 -9.15
C VAL A 56 -3.61 7.71 -7.87
N GLU A 57 -4.11 8.94 -7.84
CA GLU A 57 -4.98 9.40 -6.75
C GLU A 57 -6.37 8.79 -6.85
N ASN A 58 -6.86 8.20 -5.77
CA ASN A 58 -8.20 7.63 -5.69
C ASN A 58 -8.84 7.96 -4.34
N GLY A 59 -9.49 9.12 -4.27
CA GLY A 59 -10.15 9.61 -3.04
C GLY A 59 -9.17 9.67 -1.86
N ALA A 60 -9.42 8.86 -0.83
CA ALA A 60 -8.61 8.76 0.39
C ALA A 60 -7.34 7.90 0.23
N ARG A 61 -7.05 7.38 -0.97
CA ARG A 61 -5.97 6.43 -1.25
C ARG A 61 -5.09 6.90 -2.40
N TYR A 62 -3.87 6.38 -2.41
CA TYR A 62 -3.04 6.25 -3.60
C TYR A 62 -3.10 4.81 -4.08
N ILE A 63 -3.31 4.63 -5.39
CA ILE A 63 -3.12 3.36 -6.09
C ILE A 63 -1.77 3.46 -6.78
N VAL A 64 -0.84 2.61 -6.34
CA VAL A 64 0.53 2.60 -6.80
C VAL A 64 0.74 1.36 -7.65
N ASP A 65 1.29 1.57 -8.84
CA ASP A 65 1.56 0.55 -9.84
C ASP A 65 0.34 -0.26 -10.32
N GLY A 66 -0.86 0.28 -10.09
CA GLY A 66 -2.11 -0.31 -10.53
C GLY A 66 -2.76 -1.25 -9.52
N ASP A 67 -2.01 -1.84 -8.58
CA ASP A 67 -2.53 -2.84 -7.63
C ASP A 67 -2.08 -2.70 -6.17
N ILE A 68 -1.13 -1.82 -5.84
CA ILE A 68 -0.70 -1.56 -4.47
C ILE A 68 -1.45 -0.37 -3.86
N VAL A 69 -2.14 -0.56 -2.74
CA VAL A 69 -2.94 0.50 -2.10
C VAL A 69 -2.21 1.11 -0.89
N PHE A 70 -2.11 2.44 -0.87
CA PHE A 70 -1.64 3.22 0.29
C PHE A 70 -2.74 4.20 0.75
N ASP A 71 -3.13 4.16 2.03
CA ASP A 71 -4.05 5.18 2.57
C ASP A 71 -3.32 6.51 2.75
N LYS A 72 -3.92 7.62 2.34
CA LYS A 72 -3.32 8.97 2.43
C LYS A 72 -3.03 9.41 3.87
N ASN A 73 -3.65 8.77 4.85
CA ASN A 73 -3.46 9.05 6.28
C ASN A 73 -2.61 7.99 7.01
N MET A 74 -2.02 7.03 6.30
CA MET A 74 -1.22 5.98 6.94
C MET A 74 0.04 6.56 7.59
N GLN A 75 0.55 5.91 8.64
CA GLN A 75 1.85 6.26 9.20
C GLN A 75 2.97 5.92 8.21
N VAL A 76 3.87 6.88 7.99
CA VAL A 76 5.03 6.71 7.12
C VAL A 76 6.18 6.00 7.84
N PRO A 77 6.87 5.05 7.20
CA PRO A 77 8.04 4.36 7.72
C PRO A 77 9.31 5.22 7.82
N ASP A 78 10.21 4.88 8.76
CA ASP A 78 11.45 5.63 9.02
C ASP A 78 12.66 5.22 8.13
N ASP A 79 12.50 4.25 7.23
CA ASP A 79 13.60 3.55 6.55
C ASP A 79 14.14 4.23 5.27
N ASN A 80 13.52 5.33 4.80
CA ASN A 80 14.00 6.21 3.72
C ASN A 80 14.47 5.53 2.41
N GLY A 81 14.01 4.31 2.14
CA GLY A 81 14.00 3.61 0.84
C GLY A 81 15.16 3.84 -0.14
N LYS A 82 16.14 2.92 -0.22
CA LYS A 82 17.19 2.94 -1.25
C LYS A 82 17.15 1.68 -2.14
N PRO A 83 16.88 1.78 -3.46
CA PRO A 83 16.66 0.62 -4.33
C PRO A 83 17.94 -0.13 -4.74
N LYS A 84 18.02 -1.47 -4.59
CA LYS A 84 18.98 -2.36 -5.30
C LYS A 84 18.55 -3.86 -5.41
N THR A 85 18.20 -4.25 -6.64
CA THR A 85 18.05 -5.64 -7.17
C THR A 85 16.87 -6.47 -6.64
N GLU A 86 16.33 -7.26 -7.58
CA GLU A 86 14.95 -7.71 -7.60
C GLU A 86 14.63 -8.90 -6.67
N GLN A 87 14.10 -8.57 -5.49
CA GLN A 87 12.98 -9.17 -4.75
C GLN A 87 12.69 -8.14 -3.66
N TYR A 88 11.46 -7.62 -3.55
CA TYR A 88 11.22 -6.45 -2.71
C TYR A 88 10.11 -6.66 -1.70
N TYR A 89 10.22 -5.96 -0.58
CA TYR A 89 9.14 -5.89 0.41
C TYR A 89 8.96 -4.46 0.94
N ASN A 90 7.97 -4.23 1.79
CA ASN A 90 7.64 -2.89 2.30
C ASN A 90 8.32 -2.52 3.64
N GLY A 91 9.27 -3.33 4.12
CA GLY A 91 9.95 -3.07 5.40
C GLY A 91 9.23 -3.63 6.63
N TYR A 92 8.00 -4.12 6.49
CA TYR A 92 7.19 -4.60 7.61
C TYR A 92 6.90 -6.07 7.49
N LEU A 93 6.84 -6.79 8.61
CA LEU A 93 6.58 -8.24 8.63
C LEU A 93 5.32 -8.54 9.41
N VAL A 94 4.53 -9.49 8.90
CA VAL A 94 3.35 -9.99 9.60
C VAL A 94 3.76 -10.83 10.81
N THR A 95 3.35 -10.37 12.00
CA THR A 95 3.73 -10.97 13.28
C THR A 95 3.03 -12.32 13.53
N ASN A 96 1.74 -12.43 13.19
CA ASN A 96 0.98 -13.68 13.25
C ASN A 96 1.13 -14.54 11.96
N SER A 97 2.31 -14.54 11.36
CA SER A 97 2.56 -15.16 10.05
C SER A 97 2.21 -16.65 9.97
N SER A 98 2.18 -17.39 11.09
CA SER A 98 1.79 -18.80 11.15
C SER A 98 0.30 -19.06 11.31
N ASN A 99 -0.53 -18.02 11.32
CA ASN A 99 -2.00 -18.12 11.35
C ASN A 99 -2.66 -16.82 10.86
N ILE A 100 -2.45 -16.48 9.58
CA ILE A 100 -3.08 -15.34 8.92
C ILE A 100 -4.48 -15.75 8.47
N ARG A 101 -5.50 -15.14 9.06
CA ARG A 101 -6.90 -15.54 8.85
C ARG A 101 -7.51 -14.78 7.69
N VAL A 102 -7.99 -15.53 6.70
CA VAL A 102 -8.60 -15.00 5.49
C VAL A 102 -10.11 -15.24 5.56
N LYS A 103 -10.89 -14.16 5.51
CA LYS A 103 -12.33 -14.23 5.30
C LYS A 103 -12.64 -14.01 3.83
N VAL A 104 -13.40 -14.94 3.26
CA VAL A 104 -13.94 -14.80 1.90
C VAL A 104 -15.29 -14.12 1.99
N ASP A 105 -15.42 -12.95 1.38
CA ASP A 105 -16.69 -12.22 1.33
C ASP A 105 -17.69 -12.91 0.41
N ALA A 106 -18.99 -12.80 0.73
CA ALA A 106 -20.06 -13.42 -0.03
C ALA A 106 -20.18 -12.88 -1.47
N SER A 107 -19.60 -11.71 -1.77
CA SER A 107 -19.51 -11.19 -3.13
C SER A 107 -18.69 -12.09 -4.06
N ILE A 108 -17.73 -12.87 -3.54
CA ILE A 108 -16.92 -13.77 -4.37
C ILE A 108 -17.74 -14.99 -4.73
N THR A 109 -18.08 -15.09 -6.02
CA THR A 109 -18.81 -16.23 -6.57
C THR A 109 -17.87 -17.13 -7.36
N SER A 110 -18.00 -18.44 -7.20
CA SER A 110 -17.34 -19.46 -8.04
C SER A 110 -15.81 -19.40 -8.14
N MET A 111 -15.10 -18.88 -7.12
CA MET A 111 -13.62 -18.84 -7.07
C MET A 111 -13.01 -19.53 -5.83
N ALA A 112 -13.79 -20.36 -5.12
CA ALA A 112 -13.31 -21.01 -3.90
C ALA A 112 -12.10 -21.94 -4.15
N ALA A 113 -12.07 -22.63 -5.29
CA ALA A 113 -10.96 -23.52 -5.64
C ALA A 113 -9.68 -22.73 -5.96
N GLU A 114 -9.80 -21.61 -6.67
CA GLU A 114 -8.70 -20.69 -6.96
C GLU A 114 -8.13 -20.05 -5.70
N ILE A 115 -8.99 -19.65 -4.76
CA ILE A 115 -8.56 -19.11 -3.45
C ILE A 115 -7.79 -20.18 -2.66
N ASN A 116 -8.31 -21.41 -2.59
CA ASN A 116 -7.63 -22.52 -1.91
C ASN A 116 -6.27 -22.83 -2.55
N GLY A 117 -6.20 -22.83 -3.88
CA GLY A 117 -4.96 -23.03 -4.62
C GLY A 117 -3.95 -21.92 -4.35
N ALA A 118 -4.37 -20.65 -4.34
CA ALA A 118 -3.53 -19.50 -4.01
C ALA A 118 -2.97 -19.59 -2.58
N ILE A 119 -3.81 -19.92 -1.59
CA ILE A 119 -3.40 -20.18 -0.22
C ILE A 119 -2.40 -21.33 -0.14
N GLN A 120 -2.64 -22.41 -0.89
CA GLN A 120 -1.75 -23.57 -0.89
C GLN A 120 -0.35 -23.21 -1.40
N GLN A 121 -0.21 -22.34 -2.40
CA GLN A 121 1.10 -21.92 -2.89
C GLN A 121 1.96 -21.30 -1.79
N TRP A 122 1.41 -20.36 -1.02
CA TRP A 122 2.11 -19.72 0.08
C TRP A 122 2.34 -20.67 1.27
N ASN A 123 1.32 -21.47 1.62
CA ASN A 123 1.38 -22.40 2.74
C ASN A 123 2.37 -23.56 2.55
N THR A 124 2.86 -23.79 1.33
CA THR A 124 3.77 -24.88 0.99
C THR A 124 5.17 -24.39 0.65
N VAL A 125 5.47 -23.10 0.89
CA VAL A 125 6.81 -22.57 0.72
C VAL A 125 7.77 -23.27 1.72
N PRO A 126 8.85 -23.92 1.24
CA PRO A 126 9.81 -24.56 2.12
C PRO A 126 10.50 -23.55 3.04
N ASN A 127 10.83 -23.97 4.26
CA ASN A 127 11.53 -23.16 5.26
C ASN A 127 10.83 -21.84 5.62
N SER A 128 9.51 -21.75 5.38
CA SER A 128 8.71 -20.62 5.81
C SER A 128 7.65 -21.02 6.82
N LYS A 129 7.39 -20.15 7.80
CA LYS A 129 6.27 -20.27 8.74
C LYS A 129 4.96 -19.69 8.21
N ILE A 130 4.92 -19.13 7.00
CA ILE A 130 3.70 -18.51 6.46
C ILE A 130 2.56 -19.52 6.40
N LYS A 131 1.43 -19.13 6.99
CA LYS A 131 0.20 -19.91 6.95
C LYS A 131 -1.02 -19.01 6.85
N PHE A 132 -1.68 -19.06 5.71
CA PHE A 132 -3.04 -18.55 5.54
C PHE A 132 -4.07 -19.63 5.89
N VAL A 133 -5.13 -19.24 6.58
CA VAL A 133 -6.23 -20.12 7.00
C VAL A 133 -7.55 -19.43 6.70
N ILE A 134 -8.46 -20.11 6.00
CA ILE A 134 -9.82 -19.58 5.78
C ILE A 134 -10.62 -19.65 7.07
N VAL A 135 -11.28 -18.54 7.44
CA VAL A 135 -12.20 -18.45 8.58
C VAL A 135 -13.57 -17.95 8.13
N THR A 136 -14.60 -18.29 8.90
CA THR A 136 -16.00 -17.89 8.63
C THR A 136 -16.51 -16.82 9.59
N ASP A 137 -15.86 -16.64 10.74
CA ASP A 137 -16.24 -15.65 11.74
C ASP A 137 -15.76 -14.22 11.38
N ASN A 138 -16.09 -13.26 12.23
CA ASN A 138 -15.72 -11.84 12.03
C ASN A 138 -14.33 -11.49 12.59
N ASN A 139 -13.60 -12.48 13.08
CA ASN A 139 -12.25 -12.33 13.61
C ASN A 139 -11.25 -12.83 12.55
N TYR A 140 -11.01 -11.98 11.56
CA TYR A 140 -10.11 -12.23 10.43
C TYR A 140 -9.03 -11.15 10.31
N ASP A 141 -7.97 -11.45 9.59
CA ASP A 141 -6.88 -10.50 9.32
C ASP A 141 -7.01 -9.90 7.91
N ILE A 142 -7.48 -10.69 6.94
CA ILE A 142 -7.64 -10.31 5.54
C ILE A 142 -9.09 -10.56 5.10
N LEU A 143 -9.74 -9.58 4.50
CA LEU A 143 -11.00 -9.74 3.77
C LEU A 143 -10.71 -9.78 2.27
N ILE A 144 -10.98 -10.90 1.60
CA ILE A 144 -10.97 -10.97 0.14
C ILE A 144 -12.39 -10.79 -0.40
N LYS A 145 -12.58 -9.84 -1.32
CA LYS A 145 -13.90 -9.47 -1.85
C LYS A 145 -13.84 -9.04 -3.32
N VAL A 146 -15.00 -8.97 -3.95
CA VAL A 146 -15.13 -8.45 -5.33
C VAL A 146 -15.20 -6.93 -5.33
N ASP A 147 -14.48 -6.32 -6.25
CA ASP A 147 -14.69 -4.95 -6.68
C ASP A 147 -14.27 -4.79 -8.14
N ASN A 148 -15.26 -4.71 -9.03
CA ASN A 148 -15.03 -4.59 -10.48
C ASN A 148 -14.71 -3.15 -10.90
N THR A 149 -14.58 -2.22 -9.94
CA THR A 149 -14.30 -0.79 -10.19
C THR A 149 -12.87 -0.39 -9.87
N ILE A 150 -12.03 -1.33 -9.43
CA ILE A 150 -10.61 -1.11 -9.07
C ILE A 150 -9.69 -0.69 -10.24
N GLY A 151 -10.18 -0.75 -11.48
CA GLY A 151 -9.48 -0.27 -12.67
C GLY A 151 -9.82 -1.07 -13.92
N GLY A 152 -9.72 -0.43 -15.10
CA GLY A 152 -10.07 -1.05 -16.39
C GLY A 152 -9.12 -2.17 -16.84
N THR A 153 -7.92 -2.23 -16.28
CA THR A 153 -6.88 -3.24 -16.58
C THR A 153 -6.35 -3.93 -15.33
N THR A 154 -6.92 -3.61 -14.16
CA THR A 154 -6.46 -4.09 -12.85
C THR A 154 -7.26 -5.33 -12.46
N CYS A 155 -6.56 -6.48 -12.43
CA CYS A 155 -7.15 -7.78 -12.09
C CYS A 155 -7.44 -7.93 -10.60
N GLY A 156 -6.60 -7.33 -9.75
CA GLY A 156 -6.69 -7.36 -8.30
C GLY A 156 -5.97 -6.16 -7.70
N GLN A 157 -6.27 -5.87 -6.43
CA GLN A 157 -5.53 -4.90 -5.62
C GLN A 157 -5.46 -5.39 -4.18
N ALA A 158 -4.41 -4.99 -3.47
CA ALA A 158 -4.27 -5.31 -2.07
C ALA A 158 -3.59 -4.18 -1.29
N TYR A 159 -3.90 -4.15 0.00
CA TYR A 159 -3.02 -3.45 0.93
C TYR A 159 -1.75 -4.25 1.17
N LEU A 160 -0.66 -3.54 1.43
CA LEU A 160 0.55 -4.12 2.01
C LEU A 160 0.36 -4.36 3.52
N SER A 161 1.26 -5.14 4.13
CA SER A 161 1.37 -5.22 5.58
C SER A 161 1.66 -3.85 6.21
N THR A 162 1.48 -3.74 7.51
CA THR A 162 1.60 -2.46 8.23
C THR A 162 2.67 -2.50 9.31
N SER A 163 3.14 -1.32 9.71
CA SER A 163 4.21 -1.14 10.70
C SER A 163 3.94 -1.77 12.06
N ASN A 164 2.68 -1.99 12.41
CA ASN A 164 2.27 -2.68 13.65
C ASN A 164 2.23 -4.22 13.50
N GLY A 165 2.75 -4.76 12.40
CA GLY A 165 2.89 -6.19 12.19
C GLY A 165 1.62 -6.90 11.75
N LYS A 166 0.60 -6.17 11.26
CA LYS A 166 -0.61 -6.74 10.67
C LYS A 166 -0.46 -6.95 9.17
N ALA A 167 -1.11 -7.99 8.66
CA ALA A 167 -1.26 -8.22 7.22
C ALA A 167 -2.06 -7.10 6.53
N GLY A 168 -1.90 -6.99 5.21
CA GLY A 168 -2.76 -6.16 4.38
C GLY A 168 -4.21 -6.60 4.50
N ASN A 169 -5.07 -5.73 5.03
CA ASN A 169 -6.36 -6.16 5.57
C ASN A 169 -7.43 -6.47 4.51
N THR A 170 -7.20 -6.11 3.26
CA THR A 170 -8.18 -6.24 2.18
C THR A 170 -7.50 -6.64 0.89
N VAL A 171 -8.12 -7.58 0.19
CA VAL A 171 -7.84 -7.93 -1.20
C VAL A 171 -9.11 -7.70 -2.01
N TRP A 172 -8.99 -6.97 -3.10
CA TRP A 172 -10.04 -6.76 -4.08
C TRP A 172 -9.74 -7.53 -5.35
N ILE A 173 -10.75 -8.17 -5.90
CA ILE A 173 -10.65 -8.90 -7.16
C ILE A 173 -11.66 -8.33 -8.16
N ASN A 174 -11.18 -8.02 -9.36
CA ASN A 174 -12.05 -7.67 -10.50
C ASN A 174 -12.49 -8.96 -11.20
N GLN A 175 -13.55 -9.61 -10.69
CA GLN A 175 -14.05 -10.86 -11.25
C GLN A 175 -14.52 -10.71 -12.70
N GLU A 176 -15.04 -9.53 -13.08
CA GLU A 176 -15.50 -9.27 -14.45
C GLU A 176 -14.33 -9.30 -15.45
N LEU A 177 -13.17 -8.75 -15.06
CA LEU A 177 -11.98 -8.72 -15.91
C LEU A 177 -11.33 -10.12 -16.03
N ILE A 178 -11.36 -10.93 -14.98
CA ILE A 178 -10.70 -12.25 -14.96
C ILE A 178 -11.62 -13.43 -15.27
N LYS A 179 -12.92 -13.22 -15.53
CA LYS A 179 -13.90 -14.30 -15.70
C LYS A 179 -13.54 -15.30 -16.81
N ASN A 180 -12.91 -14.81 -17.88
CA ASN A 180 -12.50 -15.61 -19.04
C ASN A 180 -11.06 -16.11 -18.94
N ASN A 181 -10.32 -15.75 -17.89
CA ASN A 181 -8.97 -16.27 -17.68
C ASN A 181 -9.02 -17.75 -17.33
N SER A 182 -7.93 -18.49 -17.58
CA SER A 182 -7.83 -19.88 -17.12
C SER A 182 -7.87 -19.96 -15.59
N PHE A 183 -8.22 -21.14 -15.06
CA PHE A 183 -8.17 -21.41 -13.62
C PHE A 183 -6.82 -20.99 -13.01
N ALA A 184 -5.71 -21.38 -13.67
CA ALA A 184 -4.37 -21.06 -13.20
C ALA A 184 -4.08 -19.55 -13.18
N GLN A 185 -4.61 -18.79 -14.13
CA GLN A 185 -4.45 -17.34 -14.18
C GLN A 185 -5.32 -16.61 -13.14
N ARG A 186 -6.53 -17.10 -12.85
CA ARG A 186 -7.33 -16.58 -11.74
C ARG A 186 -6.69 -16.86 -10.39
N GLN A 187 -6.20 -18.10 -10.20
CA GLN A 187 -5.42 -18.48 -9.02
C GLN A 187 -4.17 -17.60 -8.86
N ARG A 188 -3.45 -17.33 -9.96
CA ARG A 188 -2.29 -16.41 -9.97
C ARG A 188 -2.67 -15.06 -9.40
N THR A 189 -3.71 -14.41 -9.93
CA THR A 189 -4.14 -13.08 -9.46
C THR A 189 -4.35 -13.09 -7.95
N ILE A 190 -5.10 -14.06 -7.43
CA ILE A 190 -5.35 -14.14 -5.98
C ILE A 190 -4.06 -14.39 -5.19
N ALA A 191 -3.18 -15.27 -5.67
CA ALA A 191 -1.90 -15.54 -5.02
C ALA A 191 -1.00 -14.30 -5.00
N HIS A 192 -1.01 -13.52 -6.08
CA HIS A 192 -0.25 -12.28 -6.21
C HIS A 192 -0.72 -11.26 -5.18
N GLU A 193 -2.03 -11.03 -5.09
CA GLU A 193 -2.59 -10.12 -4.09
C GLU A 193 -2.28 -10.57 -2.65
N PHE A 194 -2.32 -11.88 -2.36
CA PHE A 194 -1.90 -12.37 -1.05
C PHE A 194 -0.42 -12.11 -0.76
N GLY A 195 0.45 -12.12 -1.77
CA GLY A 195 1.86 -11.72 -1.62
C GLY A 195 2.01 -10.30 -1.08
N HIS A 196 1.23 -9.36 -1.60
CA HIS A 196 1.18 -7.99 -1.07
C HIS A 196 0.76 -7.94 0.39
N THR A 197 -0.27 -8.71 0.78
CA THR A 197 -0.73 -8.71 2.18
C THR A 197 0.33 -9.16 3.18
N ILE A 198 1.33 -9.92 2.72
CA ILE A 198 2.51 -10.36 3.50
C ILE A 198 3.79 -9.63 3.08
N SER A 199 3.64 -8.38 2.63
CA SER A 199 4.71 -7.39 2.44
C SER A 199 5.44 -7.44 1.11
N ILE A 200 5.25 -8.47 0.30
CA ILE A 200 6.02 -8.65 -0.94
C ILE A 200 5.50 -7.66 -1.99
N LYS A 201 6.41 -6.95 -2.66
CA LYS A 201 6.11 -5.96 -3.71
C LYS A 201 6.50 -6.50 -5.08
N HIS A 202 6.20 -5.73 -6.12
CA HIS A 202 6.57 -6.09 -7.48
C HIS A 202 8.06 -6.25 -7.69
N THR A 203 8.46 -7.34 -8.34
CA THR A 203 9.86 -7.71 -8.55
C THR A 203 10.50 -7.06 -9.77
N ASN A 204 9.73 -6.83 -10.84
CA ASN A 204 10.15 -6.19 -12.09
C ASN A 204 10.15 -4.65 -12.04
N GLN A 205 10.24 -4.07 -10.84
CA GLN A 205 10.11 -2.64 -10.62
C GLN A 205 11.20 -2.08 -9.73
N SER A 206 11.53 -0.82 -9.94
CA SER A 206 12.57 -0.15 -9.16
C SER A 206 12.04 0.26 -7.79
N THR A 207 11.85 -0.70 -6.88
CA THR A 207 11.43 -0.40 -5.50
C THR A 207 12.59 -0.48 -4.50
N SER A 208 12.39 0.07 -3.30
CA SER A 208 13.50 0.54 -2.48
C SER A 208 13.96 -0.33 -1.29
N ILE A 209 13.31 -1.46 -1.01
CA ILE A 209 13.68 -2.32 0.13
C ILE A 209 13.75 -3.76 -0.36
N ASP A 210 14.98 -4.26 -0.42
CA ASP A 210 15.29 -5.57 -0.96
C ASP A 210 15.04 -6.65 0.10
N VAL A 211 14.67 -7.85 -0.35
CA VAL A 211 14.64 -9.02 0.52
C VAL A 211 16.08 -9.48 0.76
N PRO A 212 16.56 -9.54 2.01
CA PRO A 212 17.97 -9.83 2.28
C PRO A 212 18.45 -11.15 1.67
N GLY A 213 19.51 -11.10 0.87
CA GLY A 213 20.14 -12.29 0.30
C GLY A 213 19.37 -12.96 -0.85
N VAL A 214 18.33 -12.31 -1.41
CA VAL A 214 17.56 -12.81 -2.55
C VAL A 214 17.65 -11.84 -3.72
N GLY A 215 18.81 -11.78 -4.38
CA GLY A 215 19.07 -10.83 -5.46
C GLY A 215 18.84 -11.36 -6.89
N GLY A 216 18.96 -10.44 -7.84
CA GLY A 216 18.98 -10.69 -9.29
C GLY A 216 17.59 -10.88 -9.92
N THR A 217 17.50 -10.69 -11.24
CA THR A 217 16.22 -10.72 -11.98
C THR A 217 15.43 -12.02 -11.81
N ASP A 218 14.10 -11.90 -11.76
CA ASP A 218 13.19 -13.02 -11.71
C ASP A 218 12.01 -12.87 -12.70
N ALA A 219 12.27 -13.21 -13.96
CA ALA A 219 11.25 -13.15 -15.01
C ALA A 219 10.06 -14.11 -14.77
N LEU A 220 10.23 -15.10 -13.90
CA LEU A 220 9.20 -16.08 -13.54
C LEU A 220 8.57 -15.81 -12.18
N SER A 221 8.90 -14.69 -11.53
CA SER A 221 8.25 -14.24 -10.31
C SER A 221 6.75 -14.12 -10.53
N LEU A 222 5.99 -14.74 -9.64
CA LEU A 222 4.55 -14.56 -9.53
C LEU A 222 4.23 -13.12 -9.12
N MET A 223 5.17 -12.46 -8.44
CA MET A 223 5.10 -11.06 -8.00
C MET A 223 5.57 -10.07 -9.06
N ASN A 224 5.71 -10.46 -10.32
CA ASN A 224 5.88 -9.47 -11.40
C ASN A 224 4.58 -8.68 -11.61
N GLY A 225 4.68 -7.36 -11.59
CA GLY A 225 3.58 -6.43 -11.82
C GLY A 225 3.16 -6.34 -13.28
N GLY A 226 1.92 -5.90 -13.51
CA GLY A 226 1.39 -5.67 -14.86
C GLY A 226 1.03 -6.92 -15.67
N GLN A 227 0.88 -8.09 -15.02
CA GLN A 227 0.62 -9.37 -15.68
C GLN A 227 -0.82 -9.87 -15.48
N CYS A 228 -1.80 -8.98 -15.55
CA CYS A 228 -3.21 -9.34 -15.50
C CYS A 228 -3.55 -10.33 -16.64
N GLY A 229 -3.95 -11.57 -16.29
CA GLY A 229 -4.27 -12.64 -17.25
C GLY A 229 -3.06 -13.26 -17.97
N SER A 230 -1.83 -13.01 -17.53
CA SER A 230 -0.61 -13.51 -18.16
C SER A 230 0.49 -13.83 -17.12
N GLY A 231 1.69 -14.19 -17.56
CA GLY A 231 2.83 -14.41 -16.68
C GLY A 231 2.80 -15.74 -15.92
N ALA A 232 3.66 -15.85 -14.90
CA ALA A 232 3.84 -17.06 -14.12
C ALA A 232 2.60 -17.34 -13.26
N THR A 233 2.15 -18.60 -13.22
CA THR A 233 0.97 -19.02 -12.43
C THR A 233 1.32 -19.66 -11.10
N VAL A 234 2.62 -19.86 -10.85
CA VAL A 234 3.15 -20.44 -9.62
C VAL A 234 4.32 -19.64 -9.07
N LEU A 235 4.51 -19.67 -7.75
CA LEU A 235 5.67 -19.06 -7.08
C LEU A 235 6.99 -19.59 -7.67
N SER A 236 7.86 -18.67 -8.06
CA SER A 236 9.21 -18.96 -8.54
C SER A 236 10.11 -19.51 -7.42
N ALA A 237 11.33 -19.91 -7.77
CA ALA A 237 12.34 -20.26 -6.76
C ALA A 237 12.70 -19.06 -5.87
N LYS A 238 12.73 -17.85 -6.42
CA LYS A 238 13.09 -16.63 -5.67
C LYS A 238 11.93 -16.08 -4.87
N ASP A 239 10.68 -16.24 -5.32
CA ASP A 239 9.50 -15.92 -4.50
C ASP A 239 9.50 -16.76 -3.23
N LYS A 240 9.78 -18.07 -3.36
CA LYS A 240 9.90 -19.00 -2.23
C LYS A 240 11.06 -18.63 -1.32
N GLN A 241 12.22 -18.31 -1.89
CA GLN A 241 13.40 -17.90 -1.10
C GLN A 241 13.13 -16.60 -0.35
N ALA A 242 12.54 -15.60 -1.01
CA ALA A 242 12.18 -14.33 -0.40
C ALA A 242 11.22 -14.53 0.77
N THR A 243 10.21 -15.37 0.58
CA THR A 243 9.24 -15.72 1.62
C THR A 243 9.92 -16.43 2.81
N ALA A 244 10.83 -17.37 2.56
CA ALA A 244 11.57 -18.07 3.61
C ALA A 244 12.52 -17.13 4.39
N VAL A 245 13.12 -16.15 3.71
CA VAL A 245 13.95 -15.12 4.36
C VAL A 245 13.12 -14.19 5.24
N LEU A 246 11.98 -13.71 4.73
CA LEU A 246 11.13 -12.77 5.46
C LEU A 246 10.38 -13.46 6.62
N TYR A 247 10.05 -14.75 6.45
CA TYR A 247 9.24 -15.51 7.39
C TYR A 247 9.85 -16.89 7.65
N PRO A 248 11.03 -16.98 8.30
CA PRO A 248 11.68 -18.25 8.58
C PRO A 248 10.87 -19.10 9.57
N LEU A 249 11.02 -20.42 9.47
CA LEU A 249 10.51 -21.40 10.45
C LEU A 249 11.01 -21.13 11.87
#